data_AF-A0A1B6J4N4-F1
#
_entry.id   AF-A0A1B6J4N4-F1
#
_cell.length_a   1.000
_cell.length_b   1.000
_cell.length_c   1.000
_cell.angle_alpha   90.00
_cell.angle_beta   90.00
_cell.angle_gamma   90.00
#
_symmetry.space_group_name_H-M   'P 1'
#
loop_
_entity.id
_entity.type
_entity.pdbx_description
1 polymer ?
#
loop_
_entity_poly.entity_id
_entity_poly.type
_entity_poly.pdbx_seq_one_letter_code
_entity_poly.pdbx_strand_id
1 'polypeptide(L)'
;IPDHLKNDLTYLKMGPAFRFLLCTLCYCAVYFNERFLKTHFQSKCHEQNKNTSDESVKKQIKISSELTFEEHFNNLMMTLPQDLKSDAKYIQKGHIPGYLICTLCSRYIIPTHHLLKSHLEDFWHTENKNKPFLLPDYSRKIPTIVKRVKNNYVSLFCMEVIFSLLRSNDINVRTNSKFIYKQCISDRFYCQLCDVLLKGTAVNVLIQNIQTHFNQESHKTNVSLTYNFEMMIRFKNNDFDRFPLFLHSTSEEFYRDFKYLDISKSTKEIRCLVCDCSLPLSMLLCVDHIESKQHLKKRNCANSSKEIQKLPIHKAVSTNEGNATDVQEQNKSVLDKMLEKMINLNDGDKNLIRPSKKEGKLKCKTCNIKFAADFETLTKHLGSSQHKTSIKMKTTTNDKSKK
;
A
#
# COMPACT_ATOMS: atom_id res chain seq x y z
N ILE A 1 25.88 17.09 28.16
CA ILE A 1 25.65 15.98 29.09
C ILE A 1 26.38 16.30 30.39
N PRO A 2 25.66 16.50 31.51
CA PRO A 2 26.23 16.74 32.83
C PRO A 2 27.26 15.67 33.23
N ASP A 3 28.32 16.05 33.96
CA ASP A 3 29.42 15.13 34.31
C ASP A 3 28.97 13.90 35.10
N HIS A 4 27.94 14.03 35.93
CA HIS A 4 27.38 12.91 36.70
C HIS A 4 26.70 11.83 35.84
N LEU A 5 26.40 12.10 34.57
CA LEU A 5 25.78 11.14 33.64
C LEU A 5 26.79 10.47 32.70
N LYS A 6 28.09 10.84 32.75
CA LYS A 6 29.12 10.27 31.85
C LYS A 6 29.25 8.75 32.02
N ASN A 7 29.18 8.26 33.26
CA ASN A 7 29.26 6.82 33.53
C ASN A 7 28.06 6.06 32.96
N ASP A 8 26.87 6.67 32.98
CA ASP A 8 25.65 6.03 32.46
C ASP A 8 25.62 5.89 30.94
N LEU A 9 26.40 6.71 30.21
CA LEU A 9 26.53 6.58 28.76
C LEU A 9 27.21 5.28 28.33
N THR A 10 28.00 4.66 29.21
CA THR A 10 28.66 3.36 28.92
C THR A 10 27.66 2.23 28.75
N TYR A 11 26.46 2.37 29.32
CA TYR A 11 25.35 1.42 29.14
C TYR A 11 24.56 1.68 27.86
N LEU A 12 24.90 2.68 27.05
CA LEU A 12 24.17 2.96 25.82
C LEU A 12 24.90 2.36 24.61
N LYS A 13 24.19 1.53 23.85
CA LYS A 13 24.58 1.10 22.51
C LYS A 13 23.72 1.78 21.48
N MET A 14 24.25 2.00 20.28
CA MET A 14 23.43 2.45 19.15
C MET A 14 22.30 1.44 18.95
N GLY A 15 21.06 1.91 19.08
CA GLY A 15 19.89 1.10 18.82
C GLY A 15 19.74 0.81 17.33
N PRO A 16 18.91 -0.17 16.96
CA PRO A 16 18.71 -0.56 15.56
C PRO A 16 17.95 0.48 14.70
N ALA A 17 17.53 1.61 15.27
CA ALA A 17 16.98 2.73 14.51
C ALA A 17 17.58 4.08 14.90
N PHE A 18 17.52 4.99 13.93
CA PHE A 18 17.92 6.38 14.09
C PHE A 18 17.15 7.04 15.25
N ARG A 19 17.91 7.72 16.12
CA ARG A 19 17.44 8.43 17.32
C ARG A 19 16.99 7.55 18.50
N PHE A 20 17.31 6.26 18.51
CA PHE A 20 17.16 5.45 19.72
C PHE A 20 18.49 4.81 20.11
N LEU A 21 18.79 4.86 21.39
CA LEU A 21 19.89 4.13 22.01
C LEU A 21 19.31 2.96 22.79
N LEU A 22 19.94 1.80 22.70
CA LEU A 22 19.64 0.67 23.58
C LEU A 22 20.38 0.90 24.90
N CYS A 23 19.67 1.07 26.01
CA CYS A 23 20.27 0.95 27.32
C CYS A 23 20.48 -0.53 27.63
N THR A 24 21.72 -1.01 27.65
CA THR A 24 22.08 -2.40 27.94
C THR A 24 21.87 -2.78 29.39
N LEU A 25 21.78 -1.79 30.28
CA LEU A 25 21.48 -2.02 31.69
C LEU A 25 19.99 -2.29 31.91
N CYS A 26 19.13 -1.57 31.18
CA CYS A 26 17.67 -1.66 31.30
C CYS A 26 17.01 -2.48 30.17
N TYR A 27 17.78 -2.93 29.18
CA TYR A 27 17.31 -3.58 27.95
C TYR A 27 16.15 -2.86 27.24
N CYS A 28 16.16 -1.53 27.26
CA CYS A 28 15.10 -0.72 26.67
C CYS A 28 15.63 0.32 25.68
N ALA A 29 14.77 0.69 24.72
CA ALA A 29 15.06 1.75 23.77
C ALA A 29 14.83 3.12 24.42
N VAL A 30 15.86 3.97 24.40
CA VAL A 30 15.85 5.33 24.93
C VAL A 30 15.99 6.30 23.79
N TYR A 31 15.11 7.30 23.72
CA TYR A 31 15.19 8.30 22.67
C TYR A 31 16.47 9.12 22.80
N PHE A 32 17.21 9.29 21.70
CA PHE A 32 18.47 10.04 21.64
C PHE A 32 18.19 11.55 21.67
N ASN A 33 17.85 12.02 22.87
CA ASN A 33 17.58 13.40 23.21
C ASN A 33 17.93 13.58 24.69
N GLU A 34 18.59 14.68 25.02
CA GLU A 34 19.11 14.93 26.38
C GLU A 34 18.04 14.82 27.47
N ARG A 35 16.82 15.32 27.22
CA ARG A 35 15.71 15.24 28.19
C ARG A 35 15.33 13.79 28.48
N PHE A 36 15.18 12.97 27.45
CA PHE A 36 14.78 11.57 27.59
C PHE A 36 15.88 10.70 28.19
N LEU A 37 17.14 10.95 27.83
CA LEU A 37 18.29 10.29 28.45
C LEU A 37 18.36 10.60 29.95
N LYS A 38 18.18 11.88 30.33
CA LYS A 38 18.17 12.30 31.72
C LYS A 38 17.02 11.66 32.50
N THR A 39 15.79 11.69 31.95
CA THR A 39 14.63 11.04 32.57
C THR A 39 14.82 9.53 32.71
N HIS A 40 15.43 8.88 31.72
CA HIS A 40 15.73 7.45 31.79
C HIS A 40 16.75 7.13 32.89
N PHE A 41 17.87 7.85 32.94
CA PHE A 41 18.92 7.61 33.94
C PHE A 41 18.51 7.92 35.37
N GLN A 42 17.57 8.84 35.56
CA GLN A 42 16.97 9.17 36.86
C GLN A 42 15.77 8.27 37.21
N SER A 43 15.42 7.31 36.35
CA SER A 43 14.30 6.42 36.65
C SER A 43 14.70 5.40 37.72
N LYS A 44 13.77 5.09 38.62
CA LYS A 44 13.97 4.06 39.67
C LYS A 44 14.44 2.73 39.10
N CYS A 45 13.97 2.36 37.90
CA CYS A 45 14.37 1.14 37.22
C CYS A 45 15.86 1.16 36.83
N HIS A 46 16.35 2.27 36.26
CA HIS A 46 17.76 2.41 35.90
C HIS A 46 18.66 2.43 37.15
N GLU A 47 18.26 3.18 38.19
CA GLU A 47 19.01 3.22 39.45
C GLU A 47 19.06 1.85 40.15
N GLN A 48 17.94 1.12 40.18
CA GLN A 48 17.89 -0.23 40.74
C GLN A 48 18.80 -1.18 39.97
N ASN A 49 18.75 -1.18 38.63
CA ASN A 49 19.59 -2.04 37.81
C ASN A 49 21.08 -1.66 37.92
N LYS A 50 21.39 -0.37 38.12
CA LYS A 50 22.75 0.13 38.33
C LYS A 50 23.31 -0.34 39.66
N ASN A 51 22.53 -0.25 40.74
CA ASN A 51 22.95 -0.66 42.07
C ASN A 51 23.08 -2.19 42.21
N THR A 52 22.34 -2.98 41.44
CA THR A 52 22.48 -4.44 41.41
C THR A 52 23.62 -4.92 40.49
N SER A 53 24.18 -4.03 39.67
CA SER A 53 25.22 -4.35 38.70
C SER A 53 26.61 -4.53 39.30
N ASP A 54 26.89 -3.96 40.48
CA ASP A 54 28.25 -3.87 41.02
C ASP A 54 28.78 -5.18 41.65
N GLU A 55 27.95 -6.19 41.93
CA GLU A 55 28.42 -7.44 42.59
C GLU A 55 28.21 -8.75 41.80
N SER A 56 27.40 -8.79 40.72
CA SER A 56 27.01 -10.08 40.08
C SER A 56 27.24 -10.18 38.56
N VAL A 57 27.67 -9.10 37.90
CA VAL A 57 27.40 -8.91 36.47
C VAL A 57 28.42 -9.50 35.49
N LYS A 58 29.58 -10.00 35.92
CA LYS A 58 30.46 -10.76 34.99
C LYS A 58 29.88 -12.13 34.58
N LYS A 59 28.95 -12.71 35.35
CA LYS A 59 28.27 -13.97 34.99
C LYS A 59 26.91 -13.76 34.31
N GLN A 60 26.16 -12.70 34.63
CA GLN A 60 24.84 -12.43 34.05
C GLN A 60 24.87 -11.80 32.64
N ILE A 61 25.94 -11.09 32.26
CA ILE A 61 26.09 -10.54 30.89
C ILE A 61 26.08 -11.65 29.82
N LYS A 62 26.47 -12.88 30.20
CA LYS A 62 26.44 -14.03 29.28
C LYS A 62 25.03 -14.65 29.14
N ILE A 63 24.13 -14.44 30.11
CA ILE A 63 22.80 -15.07 30.15
C ILE A 63 21.75 -14.21 29.43
N SER A 64 21.84 -12.88 29.49
CA SER A 64 20.88 -12.01 28.80
C SER A 64 21.13 -11.85 27.29
N SER A 65 22.27 -12.32 26.77
CA SER A 65 22.51 -12.41 25.32
C SER A 65 21.84 -13.62 24.66
N GLU A 66 21.26 -14.53 25.44
CA GLU A 66 20.59 -15.74 24.94
C GLU A 66 19.06 -15.68 24.98
N LEU A 67 18.46 -14.63 25.55
CA LEU A 67 17.01 -14.46 25.46
C LEU A 67 16.61 -14.31 23.99
N THR A 68 15.88 -15.32 23.51
CA THR A 68 15.39 -15.34 22.14
C THR A 68 14.39 -14.21 21.95
N PHE A 69 14.28 -13.69 20.73
CA PHE A 69 13.27 -12.67 20.41
C PHE A 69 11.86 -13.13 20.85
N GLU A 70 11.57 -14.42 20.68
CA GLU A 70 10.35 -15.07 21.17
C GLU A 70 10.09 -14.83 22.66
N GLU A 71 11.09 -15.00 23.53
CA GLU A 71 10.91 -14.80 24.98
C GLU A 71 10.64 -13.32 25.31
N HIS A 72 11.38 -12.40 24.71
CA HIS A 72 11.15 -10.97 24.91
C HIS A 72 9.77 -10.54 24.38
N PHE A 73 9.37 -11.06 23.22
CA PHE A 73 8.04 -10.82 22.66
C PHE A 73 6.94 -11.37 23.56
N ASN A 74 7.07 -12.62 24.01
CA ASN A 74 6.08 -13.26 24.90
C ASN A 74 5.95 -12.48 26.22
N ASN A 75 7.06 -12.08 26.83
CA ASN A 75 7.05 -11.24 28.04
C ASN A 75 6.31 -9.92 27.79
N LEU A 76 6.60 -9.25 26.67
CA LEU A 76 5.91 -8.02 26.28
C LEU A 76 4.39 -8.24 26.10
N MET A 77 3.98 -9.31 25.42
CA MET A 77 2.55 -9.61 25.22
C MET A 77 1.82 -9.95 26.53
N MET A 78 2.50 -10.60 27.47
CA MET A 78 1.92 -10.93 28.78
C MET A 78 1.62 -9.70 29.63
N THR A 79 2.35 -8.60 29.42
CA THR A 79 2.13 -7.32 30.14
C THR A 79 0.95 -6.49 29.58
N LEU A 80 0.39 -6.86 28.43
CA LEU A 80 -0.76 -6.16 27.84
C LEU A 80 -2.08 -6.50 28.58
N PRO A 81 -3.04 -5.56 28.62
CA PRO A 81 -4.43 -5.82 28.99
C PRO A 81 -5.03 -7.03 28.25
N GLN A 82 -5.93 -7.77 28.92
CA GLN A 82 -6.45 -9.05 28.44
C GLN A 82 -7.19 -8.95 27.09
N ASP A 83 -7.89 -7.85 26.85
CA ASP A 83 -8.59 -7.51 25.60
C ASP A 83 -7.63 -7.32 24.42
N LEU A 84 -6.44 -6.76 24.68
CA LEU A 84 -5.40 -6.53 23.67
C LEU A 84 -4.56 -7.78 23.35
N LYS A 85 -4.51 -8.77 24.24
CA LYS A 85 -3.75 -10.02 24.00
C LYS A 85 -4.23 -10.77 22.76
N SER A 86 -5.51 -10.65 22.43
CA SER A 86 -6.10 -11.25 21.21
C SER A 86 -5.48 -10.72 19.91
N ASP A 87 -4.86 -9.54 19.94
CA ASP A 87 -4.21 -8.90 18.79
C ASP A 87 -2.78 -9.34 18.59
N ALA A 88 -2.25 -10.23 19.44
CA ALA A 88 -0.90 -10.77 19.29
C ALA A 88 -0.65 -11.43 17.95
N LYS A 89 -1.68 -12.07 17.37
CA LYS A 89 -1.65 -12.68 16.03
C LYS A 89 -1.34 -11.69 14.91
N TYR A 90 -1.56 -10.39 15.12
CA TYR A 90 -1.25 -9.33 14.16
C TYR A 90 0.16 -8.78 14.34
N ILE A 91 0.86 -9.11 15.42
CA ILE A 91 2.18 -8.59 15.71
C ILE A 91 3.23 -9.65 15.41
N GLN A 92 4.21 -9.28 14.59
CA GLN A 92 5.29 -10.16 14.18
C GLN A 92 6.65 -9.49 14.41
N LYS A 93 7.72 -10.29 14.35
CA LYS A 93 9.09 -9.76 14.27
C LYS A 93 9.24 -8.92 13.01
N GLY A 94 9.61 -7.66 13.19
CA GLY A 94 9.96 -6.80 12.07
C GLY A 94 11.25 -7.28 11.40
N HIS A 95 11.40 -7.01 10.10
CA HIS A 95 12.66 -7.26 9.41
C HIS A 95 13.75 -6.22 9.76
N ILE A 96 13.39 -5.17 10.49
CA ILE A 96 14.34 -4.29 11.17
C ILE A 96 14.62 -4.95 12.54
N PRO A 97 15.88 -5.32 12.85
CA PRO A 97 16.22 -5.92 14.14
C PRO A 97 15.69 -5.09 15.31
N GLY A 98 15.12 -5.72 16.33
CA GLY A 98 14.59 -5.03 17.51
C GLY A 98 13.28 -4.26 17.30
N TYR A 99 12.59 -4.45 16.18
CA TYR A 99 11.25 -3.90 15.94
C TYR A 99 10.19 -4.98 15.83
N LEU A 100 8.96 -4.61 16.16
CA LEU A 100 7.76 -5.36 15.83
C LEU A 100 7.12 -4.77 14.57
N ILE A 101 6.36 -5.58 13.85
CA ILE A 101 5.48 -5.13 12.77
C ILE A 101 4.05 -5.56 13.07
N CYS A 102 3.10 -4.62 13.02
CA CYS A 102 1.69 -4.95 12.99
C CYS A 102 1.28 -5.22 11.54
N THR A 103 0.93 -6.46 11.22
CA THR A 103 0.51 -6.89 9.89
C THR A 103 -0.83 -6.30 9.49
N LEU A 104 -1.70 -6.04 10.47
CA LEU A 104 -3.00 -5.40 10.27
C LEU A 104 -2.84 -3.94 9.83
N CYS A 105 -1.98 -3.18 10.51
CA CYS A 105 -1.74 -1.77 10.23
C CYS A 105 -0.60 -1.50 9.23
N SER A 106 0.19 -2.53 8.90
CA SER A 106 1.45 -2.40 8.15
C SER A 106 2.42 -1.35 8.75
N ARG A 107 2.53 -1.28 10.08
CA ARG A 107 3.37 -0.30 10.81
C ARG A 107 4.43 -0.98 11.68
N TYR A 108 5.60 -0.37 11.78
CA TYR A 108 6.61 -0.76 12.76
C TYR A 108 6.31 -0.18 14.12
N ILE A 109 6.60 -0.97 15.14
CA ILE A 109 6.36 -0.64 16.54
C ILE A 109 7.64 -0.96 17.30
N ILE A 110 8.06 -0.04 18.16
CA ILE A 110 9.16 -0.28 19.08
C ILE A 110 8.62 -1.22 20.18
N PRO A 111 9.31 -2.34 20.50
CA PRO A 111 8.84 -3.37 21.43
C PRO A 111 8.86 -2.91 22.90
N THR A 112 8.18 -1.81 23.20
CA THR A 112 7.93 -1.33 24.56
C THR A 112 6.45 -1.48 24.86
N HIS A 113 6.12 -1.74 26.13
CA HIS A 113 4.73 -1.92 26.56
C HIS A 113 3.86 -0.72 26.18
N HIS A 114 4.34 0.48 26.46
CA HIS A 114 3.61 1.72 26.20
C HIS A 114 3.31 1.93 24.70
N LEU A 115 4.30 1.79 23.82
CA LEU A 115 4.11 2.02 22.38
C LEU A 115 3.31 0.91 21.71
N LEU A 116 3.48 -0.33 22.15
CA LEU A 116 2.67 -1.44 21.66
C LEU A 116 1.22 -1.28 22.10
N LYS A 117 0.97 -1.03 23.39
CA LYS A 117 -0.37 -0.76 23.92
C LYS A 117 -1.04 0.40 23.19
N SER A 118 -0.37 1.55 23.11
CA SER A 118 -0.89 2.73 22.41
C SER A 118 -1.20 2.46 20.94
N HIS A 119 -0.40 1.62 20.26
CA HIS A 119 -0.70 1.22 18.89
C HIS A 119 -1.95 0.35 18.78
N LEU A 120 -2.11 -0.63 19.67
CA LEU A 120 -3.25 -1.55 19.66
C LEU A 120 -4.56 -0.85 20.05
N GLU A 121 -4.49 0.19 20.88
CA GLU A 121 -5.63 1.04 21.25
C GLU A 121 -5.93 2.15 20.21
N ASP A 122 -5.06 2.36 19.22
CA ASP A 122 -5.25 3.38 18.18
C ASP A 122 -6.55 3.11 17.40
N PHE A 123 -7.31 4.18 17.13
CA PHE A 123 -8.51 4.17 16.30
C PHE A 123 -8.30 3.38 15.00
N TRP A 124 -7.15 3.57 14.34
CA TRP A 124 -6.85 2.89 13.07
C TRP A 124 -6.64 1.39 13.22
N HIS A 125 -6.03 0.93 14.32
CA HIS A 125 -5.84 -0.50 14.57
C HIS A 125 -7.19 -1.15 14.87
N THR A 126 -8.00 -0.52 15.71
CA THR A 126 -9.35 -0.97 16.06
C THR A 126 -10.27 -1.01 14.84
N GLU A 127 -10.21 0.01 13.98
CA GLU A 127 -10.99 0.07 12.75
C GLU A 127 -10.56 -1.03 11.77
N ASN A 128 -9.25 -1.22 11.54
CA ASN A 128 -8.75 -2.28 10.67
C ASN A 128 -9.09 -3.68 11.20
N LYS A 129 -9.22 -3.85 12.52
CA LYS A 129 -9.61 -5.10 13.17
C LYS A 129 -11.07 -5.44 12.91
N ASN A 130 -11.95 -4.46 13.06
CA ASN A 130 -13.41 -4.63 12.94
C ASN A 130 -13.88 -4.64 11.49
N LYS A 131 -13.20 -3.88 10.64
CA LYS A 131 -13.39 -3.86 9.20
C LYS A 131 -12.06 -4.30 8.61
N PRO A 132 -11.81 -5.62 8.46
CA PRO A 132 -10.62 -6.10 7.77
C PRO A 132 -10.69 -5.55 6.34
N PHE A 133 -10.12 -4.37 6.14
CA PHE A 133 -9.94 -3.79 4.84
C PHE A 133 -9.23 -4.87 4.03
N LEU A 134 -9.70 -5.09 2.80
CA LEU A 134 -8.96 -5.83 1.80
C LEU A 134 -7.59 -5.13 1.64
N LEU A 135 -6.64 -5.59 2.45
CA LEU A 135 -5.27 -5.13 2.58
C LEU A 135 -4.43 -5.22 1.29
N PRO A 136 -4.83 -5.88 0.17
CA PRO A 136 -4.07 -5.75 -1.07
C PRO A 136 -3.90 -4.30 -1.57
N ASP A 137 -4.81 -3.38 -1.21
CA ASP A 137 -4.77 -2.01 -1.75
C ASP A 137 -4.03 -0.98 -0.90
N TYR A 138 -3.87 -1.19 0.41
CA TYR A 138 -3.04 -0.29 1.22
C TYR A 138 -1.58 -0.72 1.26
N SER A 139 -1.27 -2.01 1.11
CA SER A 139 0.10 -2.43 0.84
C SER A 139 0.60 -1.95 -0.53
N ARG A 140 -0.26 -1.42 -1.41
CA ARG A 140 0.12 -0.66 -2.61
C ARG A 140 0.49 0.81 -2.32
N LYS A 141 0.16 1.33 -1.13
CA LYS A 141 0.39 2.73 -0.69
C LYS A 141 1.56 2.92 0.27
N ILE A 142 2.19 1.84 0.77
CA ILE A 142 3.62 1.95 1.10
C ILE A 142 4.28 2.28 -0.24
N PRO A 143 5.00 3.42 -0.38
CA PRO A 143 5.68 3.71 -1.62
C PRO A 143 6.43 2.47 -2.06
N THR A 144 6.31 2.10 -3.33
CA THR A 144 6.92 0.88 -3.91
C THR A 144 8.43 0.78 -3.59
N ILE A 145 9.02 1.90 -3.19
CA ILE A 145 10.28 2.13 -2.51
C ILE A 145 10.65 1.05 -1.47
N VAL A 146 9.76 0.66 -0.54
CA VAL A 146 10.17 -0.18 0.60
C VAL A 146 10.16 -1.68 0.26
N LYS A 147 9.29 -2.12 -0.65
CA LYS A 147 9.05 -3.56 -0.89
C LYS A 147 10.14 -4.30 -1.67
N ARG A 148 11.16 -3.61 -2.21
CA ARG A 148 12.14 -4.24 -3.14
C ARG A 148 13.61 -4.00 -2.82
N VAL A 149 13.94 -3.36 -1.70
CA VAL A 149 15.33 -3.00 -1.39
C VAL A 149 15.98 -4.13 -0.60
N LYS A 150 16.88 -4.89 -1.25
CA LYS A 150 17.71 -5.94 -0.61
C LYS A 150 18.88 -5.36 0.22
N ASN A 151 19.12 -4.05 0.16
CA ASN A 151 20.26 -3.39 0.79
C ASN A 151 19.80 -2.54 1.99
N ASN A 152 20.22 -2.94 3.19
CA ASN A 152 19.77 -2.35 4.46
C ASN A 152 20.02 -0.83 4.55
N TYR A 153 21.13 -0.33 4.00
CA TYR A 153 21.46 1.10 4.05
C TYR A 153 20.52 1.95 3.19
N VAL A 154 20.21 1.46 1.99
CA VAL A 154 19.30 2.12 1.04
C VAL A 154 17.87 2.12 1.59
N SER A 155 17.48 1.06 2.29
CA SER A 155 16.18 0.99 2.98
C SER A 155 16.08 2.03 4.10
N LEU A 156 17.11 2.17 4.93
CA LEU A 156 17.17 3.17 6.00
C LEU A 156 17.12 4.61 5.46
N PHE A 157 17.86 4.90 4.38
CA PHE A 157 17.82 6.20 3.71
C PHE A 157 16.42 6.54 3.21
N CYS A 158 15.75 5.59 2.55
CA CYS A 158 14.38 5.77 2.07
C CYS A 158 13.38 6.00 3.20
N MET A 159 13.53 5.28 4.32
CA MET A 159 12.67 5.43 5.49
C MET A 159 12.84 6.79 6.14
N GLU A 160 14.08 7.29 6.27
CA GLU A 160 14.33 8.62 6.84
C GLU A 160 13.69 9.73 5.98
N VAL A 161 13.80 9.63 4.64
CA VAL A 161 13.12 10.56 3.72
C VAL A 161 11.60 10.50 3.90
N ILE A 162 11.00 9.31 3.89
CA ILE A 162 9.55 9.15 4.05
C ILE A 162 9.07 9.70 5.40
N PHE A 163 9.73 9.33 6.51
CA PHE A 163 9.34 9.81 7.83
C PHE A 163 9.52 11.31 8.00
N SER A 164 10.56 11.89 7.41
CA SER A 164 10.77 13.34 7.46
C SER A 164 9.67 14.09 6.70
N LEU A 165 9.23 13.58 5.54
CA LEU A 165 8.12 14.16 4.79
C LEU A 165 6.79 14.02 5.54
N LEU A 166 6.54 12.87 6.18
CA LEU A 166 5.32 12.64 6.97
C LEU A 166 5.26 13.49 8.25
N ARG A 167 6.42 13.83 8.83
CA ARG A 167 6.56 14.71 9.99
C ARG A 167 6.61 16.20 9.64
N SER A 168 6.58 16.55 8.34
CA SER A 168 6.58 17.94 7.91
C SER A 168 5.36 18.68 8.51
N ASN A 169 5.59 19.88 9.05
CA ASN A 169 4.51 20.78 9.48
C ASN A 169 3.74 21.35 8.29
N ASP A 170 4.35 21.32 7.09
CA ASP A 170 3.69 21.71 5.84
C ASP A 170 2.70 20.62 5.41
N ILE A 171 1.40 20.97 5.41
CA ILE A 171 0.31 20.08 5.04
C ILE A 171 0.42 19.61 3.59
N ASN A 172 0.89 20.46 2.67
CA ASN A 172 1.06 20.10 1.25
C ASN A 172 2.12 19.02 1.10
N VAL A 173 3.19 19.12 1.89
CA VAL A 173 4.27 18.13 1.85
C VAL A 173 3.80 16.77 2.35
N ARG A 174 3.05 16.78 3.45
CA ARG A 174 2.51 15.56 4.04
C ARG A 174 1.51 14.86 3.11
N THR A 175 0.57 15.59 2.54
CA THR A 175 -0.49 15.02 1.67
C THR A 175 0.05 14.54 0.31
N ASN A 176 1.05 15.23 -0.25
CA ASN A 176 1.63 14.91 -1.56
C ASN A 176 2.78 13.90 -1.49
N SER A 177 3.30 13.57 -0.30
CA SER A 177 4.36 12.57 -0.11
C SER A 177 4.10 11.20 -0.76
N LYS A 178 2.82 10.82 -0.90
CA LYS A 178 2.37 9.59 -1.59
C LYS A 178 2.75 9.53 -3.08
N PHE A 179 3.06 10.67 -3.70
CA PHE A 179 3.46 10.75 -5.10
C PHE A 179 4.98 10.56 -5.29
N ILE A 180 5.76 10.39 -4.21
CA ILE A 180 7.19 10.12 -4.33
C ILE A 180 7.42 8.64 -4.57
N TYR A 181 8.18 8.32 -5.60
CA TYR A 181 8.68 6.97 -5.83
C TYR A 181 10.19 6.99 -6.09
N LYS A 182 10.82 5.85 -5.83
CA LYS A 182 12.25 5.64 -6.04
C LYS A 182 12.43 4.65 -7.18
N GLN A 183 13.24 5.02 -8.15
CA GLN A 183 13.60 4.16 -9.25
C GLN A 183 14.64 3.14 -8.79
N CYS A 184 14.34 1.84 -8.90
CA CYS A 184 15.19 0.77 -8.35
C CYS A 184 16.60 0.70 -8.96
N ILE A 185 16.76 1.12 -10.22
CA ILE A 185 18.02 0.96 -10.96
C ILE A 185 19.00 2.09 -10.66
N SER A 186 18.50 3.31 -10.49
CA SER A 186 19.33 4.52 -10.41
C SER A 186 19.46 5.10 -9.01
N ASP A 187 18.74 4.53 -8.03
CA ASP A 187 18.59 5.07 -6.67
C ASP A 187 17.99 6.49 -6.62
N ARG A 188 17.42 6.97 -7.74
CA ARG A 188 16.87 8.33 -7.86
C ARG A 188 15.42 8.40 -7.42
N PHE A 189 15.04 9.54 -6.86
CA PHE A 189 13.67 9.85 -6.44
C PHE A 189 12.95 10.67 -7.51
N TYR A 190 11.68 10.36 -7.73
CA TYR A 190 10.84 11.03 -8.70
C TYR A 190 9.49 11.36 -8.09
N CYS A 191 8.89 12.45 -8.54
CA CYS A 191 7.48 12.69 -8.33
C CYS A 191 6.68 11.98 -9.43
N GLN A 192 5.91 10.96 -9.09
CA GLN A 192 5.06 10.21 -10.03
C GLN A 192 4.04 11.11 -10.75
N LEU A 193 3.58 12.16 -10.07
CA LEU A 193 2.56 13.06 -10.58
C LEU A 193 3.10 13.98 -11.67
N CYS A 194 4.31 14.49 -11.49
CA CYS A 194 4.92 15.45 -12.39
C CYS A 194 5.96 14.81 -13.33
N ASP A 195 6.31 13.56 -13.09
CA ASP A 195 7.43 12.84 -13.74
C ASP A 195 8.77 13.61 -13.66
N VAL A 196 9.00 14.30 -12.54
CA VAL A 196 10.19 15.13 -12.31
C VAL A 196 11.17 14.40 -11.39
N LEU A 197 12.44 14.40 -11.78
CA LEU A 197 13.57 13.94 -10.96
C LEU A 197 13.81 14.88 -9.77
N LEU A 198 13.73 14.34 -8.57
CA LEU A 198 14.00 15.03 -7.32
C LEU A 198 15.46 14.80 -6.94
N LYS A 199 16.30 15.82 -7.19
CA LYS A 199 17.75 15.74 -6.98
C LYS A 199 18.07 15.79 -5.47
N GLY A 200 19.17 15.15 -5.07
CA GLY A 200 19.70 15.25 -3.71
C GLY A 200 20.50 14.01 -3.32
N THR A 201 21.78 14.18 -3.02
CA THR A 201 22.67 13.11 -2.55
C THR A 201 22.62 12.95 -1.03
N ALA A 202 22.31 14.03 -0.31
CA ALA A 202 22.06 14.02 1.13
C ALA A 202 20.55 14.08 1.43
N VAL A 203 20.12 13.41 2.52
CA VAL A 203 18.71 13.33 2.94
C VAL A 203 18.07 14.72 3.08
N ASN A 204 18.73 15.65 3.76
CA ASN A 204 18.20 17.00 3.99
C ASN A 204 18.02 17.78 2.69
N VAL A 205 18.96 17.66 1.74
CA VAL A 205 18.88 18.31 0.43
C VAL A 205 17.74 17.74 -0.38
N LEU A 206 17.57 16.41 -0.36
CA LEU A 206 16.46 15.75 -1.04
C LEU A 206 15.11 16.17 -0.44
N ILE A 207 14.98 16.23 0.88
CA ILE A 207 13.77 16.70 1.56
C ILE A 207 13.45 18.13 1.14
N GLN A 208 14.43 19.04 1.19
CA GLN A 208 14.24 20.43 0.78
C GLN A 208 13.76 20.51 -0.68
N ASN A 209 14.37 19.75 -1.58
CA ASN A 209 13.97 19.73 -2.99
C ASN A 209 12.55 19.16 -3.20
N ILE A 210 12.14 18.18 -2.38
CA ILE A 210 10.76 17.67 -2.38
C ILE A 210 9.79 18.74 -1.88
N GLN A 211 10.12 19.44 -0.78
CA GLN A 211 9.30 20.51 -0.23
C GLN A 211 9.14 21.66 -1.23
N THR A 212 10.25 22.10 -1.84
CA THR A 212 10.22 23.10 -2.90
C THR A 212 9.37 22.65 -4.07
N HIS A 213 9.54 21.41 -4.54
CA HIS A 213 8.74 20.86 -5.64
C HIS A 213 7.24 20.84 -5.32
N PHE A 214 6.85 20.35 -4.15
CA PHE A 214 5.43 20.28 -3.75
C PHE A 214 4.77 21.65 -3.58
N ASN A 215 5.56 22.68 -3.30
CA ASN A 215 5.08 24.05 -3.21
C ASN A 215 5.09 24.81 -4.56
N GLN A 216 5.61 24.22 -5.64
CA GLN A 216 5.51 24.80 -6.99
C GLN A 216 4.05 24.78 -7.49
N GLU A 217 3.62 25.88 -8.12
CA GLU A 217 2.27 26.00 -8.71
C GLU A 217 1.99 24.94 -9.78
N SER A 218 3.01 24.53 -10.53
CA SER A 218 2.90 23.43 -11.50
C SER A 218 2.56 22.09 -10.82
N HIS A 219 3.15 21.80 -9.65
CA HIS A 219 2.81 20.60 -8.88
C HIS A 219 1.38 20.71 -8.34
N LYS A 220 1.02 21.83 -7.71
CA LYS A 220 -0.35 22.06 -7.19
C LYS A 220 -1.41 21.88 -8.27
N THR A 221 -1.16 22.44 -9.46
CA THR A 221 -2.04 22.29 -10.62
C THR A 221 -2.18 20.83 -11.04
N ASN A 222 -1.08 20.09 -11.10
CA ASN A 222 -1.12 18.65 -11.40
C ASN A 222 -1.84 17.84 -10.30
N VAL A 223 -1.73 18.22 -9.03
CA VAL A 223 -2.46 17.58 -7.91
C VAL A 223 -3.95 17.81 -8.08
N SER A 224 -4.37 19.06 -8.32
CA SER A 224 -5.76 19.41 -8.55
C SER A 224 -6.34 18.68 -9.75
N LEU A 225 -5.62 18.64 -10.88
CA LEU A 225 -6.04 17.90 -12.08
C LEU A 225 -6.18 16.40 -11.81
N THR A 226 -5.19 15.80 -11.14
CA THR A 226 -5.21 14.35 -10.86
C THR A 226 -6.26 13.99 -9.83
N TYR A 227 -6.47 14.82 -8.82
CA TYR A 227 -7.52 14.64 -7.83
C TYR A 227 -8.91 14.78 -8.45
N ASN A 228 -9.12 15.82 -9.27
CA ASN A 228 -10.35 16.00 -10.04
C ASN A 228 -10.61 14.80 -10.95
N PHE A 229 -9.57 14.33 -11.64
CA PHE A 229 -9.65 13.18 -12.54
C PHE A 229 -9.98 11.88 -11.80
N GLU A 230 -9.28 11.57 -10.71
CA GLU A 230 -9.53 10.39 -9.89
C GLU A 230 -10.93 10.42 -9.27
N MET A 231 -11.36 11.57 -8.75
CA MET A 231 -12.71 11.75 -8.23
C MET A 231 -13.76 11.52 -9.32
N MET A 232 -13.57 12.11 -10.49
CA MET A 232 -14.50 11.95 -11.61
C MET A 232 -14.59 10.52 -12.13
N ILE A 233 -13.48 9.78 -12.19
CA ILE A 233 -13.51 8.35 -12.52
C ILE A 233 -14.28 7.56 -11.48
N ARG A 234 -14.07 7.82 -10.18
CA ARG A 234 -14.81 7.14 -9.12
C ARG A 234 -16.31 7.45 -9.17
N PHE A 235 -16.65 8.70 -9.49
CA PHE A 235 -18.03 9.11 -9.74
C PHE A 235 -18.67 8.35 -10.89
N LYS A 236 -17.99 8.26 -12.04
CA LYS A 236 -18.48 7.50 -13.20
C LYS A 236 -18.68 6.01 -12.89
N ASN A 237 -17.93 5.46 -11.94
CA ASN A 237 -17.98 4.05 -11.57
C ASN A 237 -18.90 3.76 -10.36
N ASN A 238 -19.69 4.73 -9.88
CA ASN A 238 -20.59 4.59 -8.73
C ASN A 238 -19.88 4.16 -7.41
N ASP A 239 -18.61 4.50 -7.21
CA ASP A 239 -17.85 4.18 -5.99
C ASP A 239 -18.08 5.27 -4.91
N PHE A 240 -19.32 5.36 -4.41
CA PHE A 240 -19.81 6.47 -3.58
C PHE A 240 -19.39 6.43 -2.09
N ASP A 241 -18.93 5.28 -1.58
CA ASP A 241 -18.71 5.07 -0.14
C ASP A 241 -17.47 5.79 0.43
N ARG A 242 -16.74 6.59 -0.37
CA ARG A 242 -15.44 7.18 0.01
C ARG A 242 -15.31 8.68 -0.27
N PHE A 243 -16.42 9.41 -0.41
CA PHE A 243 -16.35 10.82 -0.81
C PHE A 243 -16.15 11.80 0.37
N PRO A 244 -15.46 12.95 0.13
CA PRO A 244 -15.43 14.07 1.06
C PRO A 244 -16.82 14.69 1.23
N LEU A 245 -17.08 15.24 2.42
CA LEU A 245 -18.34 15.84 2.87
C LEU A 245 -18.95 16.94 1.97
N PHE A 246 -18.22 17.42 0.94
CA PHE A 246 -18.60 18.56 0.10
C PHE A 246 -19.77 18.32 -0.86
N LEU A 247 -20.18 17.06 -1.12
CA LEU A 247 -21.26 16.75 -2.07
C LEU A 247 -22.52 16.20 -1.39
N HIS A 248 -22.60 16.20 -0.05
CA HIS A 248 -23.82 15.80 0.66
C HIS A 248 -25.01 16.75 0.43
N SER A 249 -24.79 17.93 -0.18
CA SER A 249 -25.83 18.90 -0.51
C SER A 249 -26.40 18.78 -1.94
N THR A 250 -25.83 17.93 -2.81
CA THR A 250 -26.31 17.77 -4.19
C THR A 250 -27.35 16.65 -4.29
N SER A 251 -28.39 16.85 -5.10
CA SER A 251 -29.51 15.89 -5.25
C SER A 251 -29.07 14.58 -5.93
N GLU A 252 -29.79 13.48 -5.68
CA GLU A 252 -29.52 12.19 -6.35
C GLU A 252 -29.57 12.30 -7.89
N GLU A 253 -30.41 13.20 -8.40
CA GLU A 253 -30.52 13.49 -9.84
C GLU A 253 -29.23 14.03 -10.45
N PHE A 254 -28.49 14.85 -9.70
CA PHE A 254 -27.21 15.41 -10.13
C PHE A 254 -26.19 14.30 -10.42
N TYR A 255 -26.13 13.27 -9.57
CA TYR A 255 -25.21 12.14 -9.75
C TYR A 255 -25.53 11.31 -10.99
N ARG A 256 -26.80 11.21 -11.38
CA ARG A 256 -27.20 10.46 -12.58
C ARG A 256 -26.66 11.09 -13.86
N ASP A 257 -26.33 12.38 -13.84
CA ASP A 257 -25.87 13.09 -15.04
C ASP A 257 -24.37 12.93 -15.29
N PHE A 258 -23.59 12.51 -14.29
CA PHE A 258 -22.17 12.16 -14.48
C PHE A 258 -21.95 10.99 -15.44
N LYS A 259 -22.93 10.09 -15.60
CA LYS A 259 -22.83 8.99 -16.56
C LYS A 259 -22.78 9.48 -18.02
N TYR A 260 -23.26 10.70 -18.27
CA TYR A 260 -23.20 11.34 -19.59
C TYR A 260 -21.91 12.13 -19.81
N LEU A 261 -20.98 12.13 -18.84
CA LEU A 261 -19.66 12.69 -19.02
C LEU A 261 -18.71 11.61 -19.52
N ASP A 262 -18.08 11.89 -20.67
CA ASP A 262 -16.96 11.10 -21.16
C ASP A 262 -15.65 11.82 -20.88
N ILE A 263 -14.69 11.11 -20.28
CA ILE A 263 -13.46 11.73 -19.78
C ILE A 263 -12.31 11.28 -20.67
N SER A 264 -11.80 12.20 -21.47
CA SER A 264 -10.67 11.93 -22.36
C SER A 264 -9.35 12.20 -21.64
N LYS A 265 -8.61 11.12 -21.37
CA LYS A 265 -7.26 11.21 -20.77
C LYS A 265 -6.26 11.93 -21.66
N SER A 266 -6.38 11.78 -22.98
CA SER A 266 -5.42 12.34 -23.94
C SER A 266 -5.58 13.85 -24.11
N THR A 267 -6.81 14.35 -24.09
CA THR A 267 -7.10 15.78 -24.31
C THR A 267 -7.22 16.58 -23.02
N LYS A 268 -7.29 15.93 -21.85
CA LYS A 268 -7.60 16.58 -20.55
C LYS A 268 -8.92 17.37 -20.61
N GLU A 269 -9.90 16.82 -21.33
CA GLU A 269 -11.23 17.39 -21.48
C GLU A 269 -12.29 16.38 -21.04
N ILE A 270 -13.43 16.92 -20.64
CA ILE A 270 -14.62 16.18 -20.27
C ILE A 270 -15.69 16.52 -21.31
N ARG A 271 -16.12 15.53 -22.08
CA ARG A 271 -17.18 15.70 -23.06
C ARG A 271 -18.53 15.41 -22.41
N CYS A 272 -19.43 16.38 -22.41
CA CYS A 272 -20.81 16.14 -22.02
C CYS A 272 -21.60 15.61 -23.22
N LEU A 273 -22.05 14.36 -23.14
CA LEU A 273 -22.81 13.70 -24.21
C LEU A 273 -24.23 14.28 -24.38
N VAL A 274 -24.79 14.90 -23.34
CA VAL A 274 -26.10 15.57 -23.40
C VAL A 274 -26.00 16.88 -24.20
N CYS A 275 -24.94 17.64 -23.97
CA CYS A 275 -24.78 18.96 -24.56
C CYS A 275 -23.94 18.96 -25.84
N ASP A 276 -23.22 17.87 -26.10
CA ASP A 276 -22.15 17.71 -27.08
C ASP A 276 -21.10 18.83 -27.01
N CYS A 277 -20.62 19.12 -25.80
CA CYS A 277 -19.59 20.14 -25.55
C CYS A 277 -18.41 19.57 -24.76
N SER A 278 -17.22 20.12 -25.00
CA SER A 278 -16.03 19.87 -24.20
C SER A 278 -15.96 20.85 -23.03
N LEU A 279 -15.65 20.33 -21.85
CA LEU A 279 -15.39 21.08 -20.62
C LEU A 279 -13.93 20.84 -20.22
N PRO A 280 -13.24 21.82 -19.62
CA PRO A 280 -11.94 21.59 -19.00
C PRO A 280 -12.06 20.52 -17.91
N LEU A 281 -10.98 19.78 -17.65
CA LEU A 281 -10.92 18.75 -16.59
C LEU A 281 -10.99 19.35 -15.16
N SER A 282 -12.18 19.84 -14.80
CA SER A 282 -12.49 20.52 -13.55
C SER A 282 -13.85 20.07 -13.05
N MET A 283 -13.88 19.53 -11.82
CA MET A 283 -15.12 19.06 -11.20
C MET A 283 -16.12 20.20 -11.02
N LEU A 284 -15.64 21.38 -10.61
CA LEU A 284 -16.48 22.56 -10.41
C LEU A 284 -17.17 22.99 -11.70
N LEU A 285 -16.43 23.05 -12.81
CA LEU A 285 -17.01 23.41 -14.11
C LEU A 285 -17.99 22.37 -14.62
N CYS A 286 -17.80 21.09 -14.27
CA CYS A 286 -18.79 20.06 -14.55
C CYS A 286 -20.04 20.18 -13.71
N VAL A 287 -19.91 20.53 -12.43
CA VAL A 287 -21.06 20.81 -11.54
C VAL A 287 -21.85 21.98 -12.11
N ASP A 288 -21.20 23.11 -12.34
CA ASP A 288 -21.83 24.31 -12.92
C ASP A 288 -22.49 24.02 -14.27
N HIS A 289 -21.86 23.19 -15.09
CA HIS A 289 -22.41 22.77 -16.38
C HIS A 289 -23.66 21.92 -16.22
N ILE A 290 -23.63 20.87 -15.39
CA ILE A 290 -24.76 19.95 -15.16
C ILE A 290 -25.95 20.70 -14.57
N GLU A 291 -25.70 21.61 -13.64
CA GLU A 291 -26.74 22.43 -13.00
C GLU A 291 -27.27 23.56 -13.90
N SER A 292 -26.59 23.85 -15.02
CA SER A 292 -27.01 24.90 -15.94
C SER A 292 -28.40 24.63 -16.53
N LYS A 293 -29.23 25.68 -16.65
CA LYS A 293 -30.56 25.59 -17.28
C LYS A 293 -30.49 25.00 -18.70
N GLN A 294 -29.39 25.23 -19.42
CA GLN A 294 -29.18 24.71 -20.76
C GLN A 294 -28.99 23.18 -20.75
N HIS A 295 -28.17 22.67 -19.84
CA HIS A 295 -27.97 21.23 -19.67
C HIS A 295 -29.28 20.54 -19.28
N LEU A 296 -29.95 21.06 -18.24
CA LEU A 296 -31.22 20.49 -17.76
C LEU A 296 -32.30 20.46 -18.84
N LYS A 297 -32.40 21.52 -19.66
CA LYS A 297 -33.33 21.56 -20.80
C LYS A 297 -32.99 20.48 -21.85
N LYS A 298 -31.72 20.38 -22.26
CA LYS A 298 -31.27 19.35 -23.23
C LYS A 298 -31.48 17.95 -22.68
N ARG A 299 -31.14 17.72 -21.41
CA ARG A 299 -31.34 16.44 -20.71
C ARG A 299 -32.81 16.03 -20.71
N ASN A 300 -33.71 16.93 -20.32
CA ASN A 300 -35.14 16.63 -20.23
C ASN A 300 -35.75 16.37 -21.62
N CYS A 301 -35.36 17.14 -22.65
CA CYS A 301 -35.74 16.87 -24.04
C CYS A 301 -35.21 15.52 -24.52
N ALA A 302 -33.97 15.20 -24.18
CA ALA A 302 -33.34 13.98 -24.62
C ALA A 302 -33.96 12.75 -23.91
N ASN A 303 -34.34 12.85 -22.62
CA ASN A 303 -35.08 11.81 -21.89
C ASN A 303 -36.51 11.60 -22.40
N SER A 304 -37.18 12.62 -22.95
CA SER A 304 -38.52 12.49 -23.54
C SER A 304 -38.48 11.97 -24.99
N SER A 305 -37.39 12.20 -25.71
CA SER A 305 -37.17 11.63 -27.04
C SER A 305 -36.68 10.18 -26.94
N LYS A 306 -37.20 9.27 -27.76
CA LYS A 306 -36.65 7.90 -27.87
C LYS A 306 -35.22 7.86 -28.45
N GLU A 307 -34.61 9.01 -28.78
CA GLU A 307 -33.30 9.12 -29.43
C GLU A 307 -32.11 8.88 -28.50
N ILE A 308 -32.23 9.07 -27.16
CA ILE A 308 -31.12 8.72 -26.25
C ILE A 308 -30.80 7.22 -26.28
N GLN A 309 -31.76 6.33 -26.57
CA GLN A 309 -31.47 4.90 -26.72
C GLN A 309 -30.50 4.61 -27.88
N LYS A 310 -30.27 5.59 -28.79
CA LYS A 310 -29.36 5.47 -29.94
C LYS A 310 -28.04 6.24 -29.80
N LEU A 311 -27.87 7.11 -28.80
CA LEU A 311 -26.54 7.65 -28.50
C LEU A 311 -25.63 6.47 -28.14
N PRO A 312 -24.33 6.52 -28.48
CA PRO A 312 -23.35 5.63 -27.89
C PRO A 312 -23.20 6.06 -26.43
N ILE A 313 -24.22 5.76 -25.63
CA ILE A 313 -24.02 5.32 -24.28
C ILE A 313 -22.99 4.22 -24.50
N HIS A 314 -21.73 4.47 -24.14
CA HIS A 314 -20.87 3.40 -23.70
C HIS A 314 -21.76 2.67 -22.72
N LYS A 315 -22.38 1.56 -23.15
CA LYS A 315 -23.18 0.74 -22.26
C LYS A 315 -22.26 0.60 -21.07
N ALA A 316 -22.61 1.23 -19.95
CA ALA A 316 -22.26 0.68 -18.66
C ALA A 316 -22.65 -0.75 -18.86
N VAL A 317 -21.62 -1.57 -19.00
CA VAL A 317 -21.69 -2.85 -19.67
C VAL A 317 -22.88 -3.54 -19.03
N SER A 318 -24.00 -3.60 -19.76
CA SER A 318 -25.14 -4.41 -19.35
C SER A 318 -24.71 -5.78 -19.74
N THR A 319 -23.87 -6.30 -18.87
CA THR A 319 -23.53 -7.67 -18.82
C THR A 319 -24.32 -8.23 -17.67
N ASN A 320 -25.17 -9.19 -18.01
CA ASN A 320 -25.28 -10.40 -17.21
C ASN A 320 -23.94 -11.16 -17.14
N GLU A 321 -22.79 -10.47 -17.10
CA GLU A 321 -21.47 -11.02 -16.83
C GLU A 321 -21.26 -10.64 -15.38
N GLY A 322 -21.17 -11.67 -14.55
CA GLY A 322 -20.90 -11.54 -13.14
C GLY A 322 -19.69 -10.65 -12.89
N ASN A 323 -19.58 -10.19 -11.65
CA ASN A 323 -18.45 -9.45 -11.14
C ASN A 323 -17.13 -10.07 -11.67
N ALA A 324 -16.08 -9.28 -11.93
CA ALA A 324 -14.82 -9.86 -12.41
C ALA A 324 -14.27 -10.94 -11.45
N THR A 325 -14.64 -10.87 -10.18
CA THR A 325 -14.52 -11.95 -9.20
C THR A 325 -15.39 -13.16 -9.52
N ASP A 326 -16.68 -12.99 -9.80
CA ASP A 326 -17.63 -14.07 -10.15
C ASP A 326 -17.22 -14.78 -11.44
N VAL A 327 -16.80 -14.08 -12.50
CA VAL A 327 -16.30 -14.70 -13.75
C VAL A 327 -15.00 -15.46 -13.49
N GLN A 328 -14.13 -14.92 -12.63
CA GLN A 328 -12.90 -15.59 -12.25
C GLN A 328 -13.17 -16.81 -11.37
N GLU A 329 -14.20 -16.77 -10.52
CA GLU A 329 -14.64 -17.82 -9.61
C GLU A 329 -15.40 -18.93 -10.37
N GLN A 330 -16.23 -18.57 -11.34
CA GLN A 330 -16.90 -19.49 -12.27
C GLN A 330 -15.87 -20.18 -13.18
N ASN A 331 -14.94 -19.43 -13.78
CA ASN A 331 -13.84 -20.03 -14.56
C ASN A 331 -12.94 -20.91 -13.68
N LYS A 332 -12.74 -20.55 -12.40
CA LYS A 332 -12.00 -21.37 -11.44
C LYS A 332 -12.75 -22.66 -11.12
N SER A 333 -14.05 -22.59 -10.83
CA SER A 333 -14.89 -23.76 -10.59
C SER A 333 -14.92 -24.71 -11.80
N VAL A 334 -15.00 -24.17 -13.02
CA VAL A 334 -14.89 -24.97 -14.26
C VAL A 334 -13.51 -25.62 -14.36
N LEU A 335 -12.43 -24.85 -14.12
CA LEU A 335 -11.07 -25.39 -14.14
C LEU A 335 -10.88 -26.50 -13.09
N ASP A 336 -11.37 -26.33 -11.87
CA ASP A 336 -11.25 -27.30 -10.79
C ASP A 336 -11.97 -28.61 -11.14
N LYS A 337 -13.20 -28.54 -11.67
CA LYS A 337 -13.95 -29.72 -12.19
C LYS A 337 -13.24 -30.41 -13.36
N MET A 338 -12.54 -29.64 -14.21
CA MET A 338 -11.77 -30.21 -15.33
C MET A 338 -10.49 -30.89 -14.83
N LEU A 339 -9.80 -30.30 -13.85
CA LEU A 339 -8.61 -30.86 -13.22
C LEU A 339 -8.94 -32.14 -12.44
N GLU A 340 -10.09 -32.20 -11.77
CA GLU A 340 -10.59 -33.43 -11.12
C GLU A 340 -10.83 -34.57 -12.11
N LYS A 341 -11.35 -34.27 -13.31
CA LYS A 341 -11.52 -35.27 -14.38
C LYS A 341 -10.20 -35.74 -15.00
N MET A 342 -9.10 -35.01 -14.75
CA MET A 342 -7.77 -35.35 -15.25
C MET A 342 -6.90 -35.97 -14.15
N ILE A 343 -7.35 -37.11 -13.63
CA ILE A 343 -6.67 -37.90 -12.59
C ILE A 343 -5.20 -38.20 -12.97
N ASN A 344 -4.86 -38.20 -14.27
CA ASN A 344 -3.53 -38.55 -14.79
C ASN A 344 -2.63 -37.35 -15.14
N LEU A 345 -3.03 -36.10 -14.88
CA LEU A 345 -2.12 -34.96 -15.06
C LEU A 345 -1.15 -34.86 -13.89
N ASN A 346 0.15 -34.76 -14.20
CA ASN A 346 1.16 -34.41 -13.20
C ASN A 346 0.86 -33.02 -12.60
N ASP A 347 1.21 -32.80 -11.33
CA ASP A 347 0.94 -31.54 -10.64
C ASP A 347 1.69 -30.34 -11.25
N GLY A 348 2.74 -30.61 -12.05
CA GLY A 348 3.43 -29.60 -12.83
C GLY A 348 2.51 -28.94 -13.86
N ASP A 349 1.77 -29.73 -14.62
CA ASP A 349 0.91 -29.26 -15.71
C ASP A 349 -0.33 -28.53 -15.19
N LYS A 350 -0.86 -28.94 -14.03
CA LYS A 350 -1.98 -28.24 -13.36
C LYS A 350 -1.63 -26.79 -13.05
N ASN A 351 -0.38 -26.53 -12.64
CA ASN A 351 0.10 -25.20 -12.29
C ASN A 351 0.33 -24.27 -13.50
N LEU A 352 0.37 -24.82 -14.71
CA LEU A 352 0.59 -24.07 -15.94
C LEU A 352 -0.67 -23.40 -16.48
N ILE A 353 -1.86 -23.83 -16.05
CA ILE A 353 -3.14 -23.30 -16.52
C ILE A 353 -3.74 -22.34 -15.49
N ARG A 354 -4.37 -21.26 -15.95
CA ARG A 354 -5.12 -20.33 -15.08
C ARG A 354 -6.37 -19.80 -15.78
N PRO A 355 -7.39 -19.38 -15.02
CA PRO A 355 -8.52 -18.63 -15.55
C PRO A 355 -8.08 -17.38 -16.33
N SER A 356 -8.74 -17.11 -17.46
CA SER A 356 -8.63 -15.84 -18.18
C SER A 356 -9.63 -14.82 -17.62
N LYS A 357 -9.40 -13.53 -17.88
CA LYS A 357 -10.36 -12.45 -17.59
C LYS A 357 -11.59 -12.45 -18.51
N LYS A 358 -11.68 -13.40 -19.45
CA LYS A 358 -12.84 -13.55 -20.34
C LYS A 358 -13.56 -14.83 -19.91
N GLU A 359 -14.87 -14.76 -19.76
CA GLU A 359 -15.70 -15.91 -19.40
C GLU A 359 -15.48 -17.07 -20.37
N GLY A 360 -15.44 -18.29 -19.83
CA GLY A 360 -15.28 -19.51 -20.61
C GLY A 360 -13.91 -19.66 -21.28
N LYS A 361 -12.87 -18.95 -20.83
CA LYS A 361 -11.50 -19.06 -21.37
C LYS A 361 -10.45 -19.36 -20.32
N LEU A 362 -9.51 -20.23 -20.68
CA LEU A 362 -8.31 -20.54 -19.92
C LEU A 362 -7.08 -19.91 -20.59
N LYS A 363 -6.01 -19.75 -19.82
CA LYS A 363 -4.73 -19.22 -20.29
C LYS A 363 -3.58 -20.10 -19.78
N CYS A 364 -2.76 -20.59 -20.70
CA CYS A 364 -1.52 -21.28 -20.35
C CYS A 364 -0.40 -20.26 -20.04
N LYS A 365 0.26 -20.42 -18.89
CA LYS A 365 1.42 -19.62 -18.45
C LYS A 365 2.68 -19.92 -19.27
N THR A 366 2.79 -21.11 -19.85
CA THR A 366 3.97 -21.54 -20.61
C THR A 366 4.03 -20.87 -21.96
N CYS A 367 2.98 -21.00 -22.76
CA CYS A 367 2.92 -20.48 -24.12
C CYS A 367 2.15 -19.15 -24.26
N ASN A 368 1.54 -18.63 -23.18
CA ASN A 368 0.73 -17.41 -23.19
C ASN A 368 -0.53 -17.46 -24.08
N ILE A 369 -0.94 -18.66 -24.52
CA ILE A 369 -2.12 -18.89 -25.38
C ILE A 369 -3.40 -18.90 -24.54
N LYS A 370 -4.47 -18.34 -25.09
CA LYS A 370 -5.83 -18.41 -24.54
C LYS A 370 -6.66 -19.38 -25.35
N PHE A 371 -7.44 -20.21 -24.68
CA PHE A 371 -8.29 -21.22 -25.32
C PHE A 371 -9.60 -21.40 -24.53
N ALA A 372 -10.58 -22.07 -25.13
CA ALA A 372 -11.88 -22.30 -24.50
C ALA A 372 -11.75 -23.21 -23.26
N ALA A 373 -12.60 -22.98 -22.25
CA ALA A 373 -12.60 -23.72 -20.99
C ALA A 373 -13.37 -25.05 -21.11
N ASP A 374 -12.96 -25.88 -22.07
CA ASP A 374 -13.49 -27.22 -22.31
C ASP A 374 -12.37 -28.27 -22.40
N PHE A 375 -12.72 -29.51 -22.07
CA PHE A 375 -11.76 -30.57 -21.75
C PHE A 375 -10.96 -31.00 -22.98
N GLU A 376 -11.62 -31.05 -24.12
CA GLU A 376 -11.03 -31.42 -25.40
C GLU A 376 -9.96 -30.39 -25.81
N THR A 377 -10.29 -29.10 -25.72
CA THR A 377 -9.37 -28.03 -26.06
C THR A 377 -8.16 -27.98 -25.13
N LEU A 378 -8.36 -28.22 -23.83
CA LEU A 378 -7.27 -28.29 -22.86
C LEU A 378 -6.33 -29.49 -23.12
N THR A 379 -6.89 -30.68 -23.37
CA THR A 379 -6.11 -31.89 -23.67
C THR A 379 -5.33 -31.73 -24.96
N LYS A 380 -5.98 -31.21 -26.01
CA LYS A 380 -5.33 -30.90 -27.30
C LYS A 380 -4.21 -29.87 -27.14
N HIS A 381 -4.41 -28.87 -26.29
CA HIS A 381 -3.39 -27.87 -26.01
C HIS A 381 -2.16 -28.47 -25.30
N LEU A 382 -2.36 -29.21 -24.20
CA LEU A 382 -1.28 -29.83 -23.43
C LEU A 382 -0.52 -30.89 -24.25
N GLY A 383 -1.23 -31.62 -25.12
CA GLY A 383 -0.64 -32.60 -26.03
C GLY A 383 0.12 -31.99 -27.23
N SER A 384 -0.10 -30.70 -27.53
CA SER A 384 0.47 -30.04 -28.70
C SER A 384 2.01 -29.98 -28.68
N SER A 385 2.62 -30.11 -29.85
CA SER A 385 4.07 -29.96 -30.03
C SER A 385 4.55 -28.59 -29.54
N GLN A 386 3.77 -27.53 -29.80
CA GLN A 386 4.09 -26.17 -29.36
C GLN A 386 4.18 -26.05 -27.83
N HIS A 387 3.28 -26.68 -27.08
CA HIS A 387 3.31 -26.67 -25.62
C HIS A 387 4.53 -27.44 -25.08
N LYS A 388 4.77 -28.65 -25.61
CA LYS A 388 5.93 -29.49 -25.25
C LYS A 388 7.26 -28.76 -25.49
N THR A 389 7.41 -28.09 -26.62
CA THR A 389 8.61 -27.29 -26.94
C THR A 389 8.77 -26.11 -25.98
N SER A 390 7.67 -25.44 -25.64
CA SER A 390 7.70 -24.30 -24.70
C SER A 390 8.12 -24.73 -23.29
N ILE A 391 7.72 -25.92 -22.82
CA ILE A 391 8.19 -26.49 -21.55
C ILE A 391 9.71 -26.77 -21.63
N LYS A 392 10.17 -27.45 -22.68
CA LYS A 392 11.59 -27.81 -22.87
C LYS A 392 12.51 -26.58 -22.92
N MET A 393 12.05 -25.48 -23.50
CA MET A 393 12.78 -24.21 -23.52
C MET A 393 12.90 -23.56 -22.14
N LYS A 394 11.87 -23.68 -21.28
CA LYS A 394 11.90 -23.12 -19.92
C LYS A 394 12.77 -23.94 -18.96
N THR A 395 12.79 -25.26 -19.09
CA THR A 395 13.65 -26.10 -18.24
C THR A 395 15.13 -25.88 -18.56
N THR A 396 15.48 -25.77 -19.84
CA THR A 396 16.86 -25.49 -20.27
C THR A 396 17.38 -24.09 -19.92
N THR A 397 16.50 -23.09 -19.76
CA THR A 397 16.91 -21.75 -19.31
C THR A 397 17.15 -21.69 -17.80
N ASN A 398 16.41 -22.45 -17.00
CA ASN A 398 16.60 -22.48 -15.55
C ASN A 398 17.92 -23.17 -15.14
N ASP A 399 18.34 -24.21 -15.85
CA ASP A 399 19.61 -24.91 -15.53
C ASP A 399 20.85 -24.08 -15.86
N LYS A 400 20.78 -23.18 -16.85
CA LYS A 400 21.88 -22.25 -17.16
C LYS A 400 21.99 -21.08 -16.17
N SER A 401 20.96 -20.84 -15.35
CA SER A 401 20.96 -19.77 -14.35
C SER A 401 21.47 -20.20 -12.96
N LYS A 402 21.80 -21.49 -12.80
CA LYS A 402 22.31 -22.09 -11.56
C LYS A 402 23.78 -22.58 -11.66
N LYS A 403 24.42 -22.35 -12.80
CA LYS A 403 25.88 -22.37 -12.96
C LYS A 403 26.34 -20.94 -13.09
#